data_AF-A0A6B2WVR6-F1
#
_entry.id   AF-A0A6B2WVR6-F1
#
_cell.length_a   1.000
_cell.length_b   1.000
_cell.length_c   1.000
_cell.angle_alpha   90.00
_cell.angle_beta   90.00
_cell.angle_gamma   90.00
#
_symmetry.space_group_name_H-M   'P 1'
#
loop_
_entity.id
_entity.type
_entity.pdbx_description
1 polymer ?
#
loop_
_entity_poly.entity_id
_entity_poly.type
_entity_poly.pdbx_seq_one_letter_code
_entity_poly.pdbx_strand_id
1 'polypeptide(L)'
;MTATGPGRVFARIDRHVLGSPDTIRPCLTVDVGSRALSLSLEESRGALYGPRRDAVLGSAVWRQAVTKALREPRDGDGAGRLLVVWLVLPGLYRNLHRILRRWRRLDQADLEAEAVLAVLATLDTVDPDNPDAGGCLTKEAVNRMWAYAKRVTREIPVVDILALAEARNSTVAPDEPPDPPEGWQLHITPPPRREGLYATIRFAEPHRGQDGPRTSSRLPDLVFRARRHEEADLIGTLVLRPAGAHR
;
A
#
# COMPACT_ATOMS: atom_id res chain seq x y z
N MET A 1 -15.63 -17.75 -22.58
CA MET A 1 -14.95 -17.07 -21.46
C MET A 1 -14.45 -15.72 -21.96
N THR A 2 -15.25 -14.66 -21.77
CA THR A 2 -14.90 -13.31 -22.20
C THR A 2 -13.91 -12.70 -21.22
N ALA A 3 -12.67 -12.52 -21.67
CA ALA A 3 -11.66 -11.76 -20.95
C ALA A 3 -12.13 -10.30 -20.83
N THR A 4 -12.83 -10.02 -19.74
CA THR A 4 -13.14 -8.66 -19.32
C THR A 4 -11.84 -8.10 -18.77
N GLY A 5 -11.00 -7.54 -19.65
CA GLY A 5 -9.83 -6.78 -19.20
C GLY A 5 -10.28 -5.77 -18.14
N PRO A 6 -9.51 -5.55 -17.06
CA PRO A 6 -9.89 -4.61 -16.02
C PRO A 6 -10.07 -3.23 -16.65
N GLY A 7 -11.32 -2.83 -16.87
CA GLY A 7 -11.64 -1.58 -17.51
C GLY A 7 -11.24 -0.45 -16.57
N ARG A 8 -10.44 0.50 -17.10
CA ARG A 8 -10.00 1.70 -16.37
C ARG A 8 -11.19 2.38 -15.72
N VAL A 9 -11.10 2.61 -14.40
CA VAL A 9 -12.17 3.17 -13.57
C VAL A 9 -12.54 4.55 -14.09
N PHE A 10 -11.56 5.40 -14.42
CA PHE A 10 -11.82 6.75 -14.92
C PHE A 10 -12.59 6.72 -16.25
N ALA A 11 -12.23 5.81 -17.16
CA ALA A 11 -12.91 5.67 -18.45
C ALA A 11 -14.35 5.17 -18.29
N ARG A 12 -14.63 4.33 -17.29
CA ARG A 12 -16.00 3.89 -16.97
C ARG A 12 -16.83 5.04 -16.43
N ILE A 13 -16.25 5.89 -15.57
CA ILE A 13 -16.91 7.08 -15.03
C ILE A 13 -17.23 8.08 -16.15
N ASP A 14 -16.29 8.40 -17.03
CA ASP A 14 -16.54 9.29 -18.17
C ASP A 14 -17.68 8.78 -19.05
N ARG A 15 -17.69 7.48 -19.37
CA ARG A 15 -18.75 6.87 -20.18
C ARG A 15 -20.12 6.91 -19.49
N HIS A 16 -20.16 6.65 -18.19
CA HIS A 16 -21.42 6.63 -17.45
C HIS A 16 -22.02 8.03 -17.31
N VAL A 17 -21.20 9.03 -16.98
CA VAL A 17 -21.67 10.41 -16.75
C VAL A 17 -22.06 11.12 -18.04
N LEU A 18 -21.36 10.85 -19.15
CA LEU A 18 -21.71 11.43 -20.45
C LEU A 18 -22.88 10.69 -21.13
N GLY A 19 -23.25 9.51 -20.63
CA GLY A 19 -24.41 8.77 -21.08
C GLY A 19 -24.36 8.30 -22.54
N SER A 20 -25.45 7.64 -22.94
CA SER A 20 -25.75 7.35 -24.35
C SER A 20 -26.38 8.60 -25.00
N PRO A 21 -26.14 8.89 -26.31
CA PRO A 21 -26.64 10.10 -26.98
C PRO A 21 -28.14 10.36 -26.87
N ASP A 22 -28.95 9.31 -26.63
CA ASP A 22 -30.41 9.35 -26.56
C ASP A 22 -30.97 9.72 -25.17
N THR A 23 -30.12 10.00 -24.20
CA THR A 23 -30.56 10.34 -22.83
C THR A 23 -30.60 11.86 -22.64
N ILE A 24 -31.59 12.37 -21.91
CA ILE A 24 -31.65 13.79 -21.51
C ILE A 24 -30.31 14.18 -20.88
N ARG A 25 -29.63 15.16 -21.48
CA ARG A 25 -28.32 15.59 -21.00
C ARG A 25 -28.45 16.19 -19.60
N PRO A 26 -27.76 15.65 -18.58
CA PRO A 26 -27.81 16.20 -17.25
C PRO A 26 -27.25 17.63 -17.21
N CYS A 27 -27.92 18.50 -16.46
CA CYS A 27 -27.49 19.88 -16.21
C CYS A 27 -27.26 20.14 -14.72
N LEU A 28 -26.39 21.11 -14.44
CA LEU A 28 -26.08 21.63 -13.11
C LEU A 28 -26.52 23.10 -13.07
N THR A 29 -27.49 23.40 -12.21
CA THR A 29 -27.93 24.78 -11.95
C THR A 29 -27.04 25.40 -10.90
N VAL A 30 -26.25 26.41 -11.26
CA VAL A 30 -25.30 27.11 -10.38
C VAL A 30 -25.75 28.54 -10.13
N ASP A 31 -25.63 29.00 -8.89
CA ASP A 31 -25.93 30.38 -8.53
C ASP A 31 -24.66 31.24 -8.54
N VAL A 32 -24.65 32.27 -9.39
CA VAL A 32 -23.54 33.22 -9.52
C VAL A 32 -24.08 34.63 -9.27
N GLY A 33 -23.84 35.15 -8.06
CA GLY A 33 -24.42 36.41 -7.61
C GLY A 33 -25.94 36.31 -7.52
N SER A 34 -26.65 37.10 -8.33
CA SER A 34 -28.13 37.11 -8.39
C SER A 34 -28.71 36.27 -9.54
N ARG A 35 -27.87 35.54 -10.28
CA ARG A 35 -28.29 34.77 -11.46
C ARG A 35 -28.10 33.27 -11.25
N ALA A 36 -29.15 32.51 -11.49
CA ALA A 36 -29.07 31.06 -11.64
C ALA A 36 -28.73 30.71 -13.10
N LEU A 37 -27.65 29.98 -13.32
CA LEU A 37 -27.21 29.51 -14.63
C LEU A 37 -27.38 27.99 -14.71
N SER A 38 -28.07 27.51 -15.74
CA SER A 38 -28.13 26.07 -16.03
C SER A 38 -26.99 25.72 -16.99
N LEU A 39 -26.00 24.97 -16.50
CA LEU A 39 -24.87 24.51 -17.28
C LEU A 39 -25.01 23.03 -17.60
N SER A 40 -24.70 22.61 -18.82
CA SER A 40 -24.40 21.20 -19.09
C SER A 40 -23.19 20.74 -18.28
N LEU A 41 -23.02 19.41 -18.13
CA LEU A 41 -21.84 18.87 -17.46
C LEU A 41 -20.54 19.26 -18.19
N GLU A 42 -20.58 19.30 -19.53
CA GLU A 42 -19.46 19.70 -20.38
C GLU A 42 -19.09 21.16 -20.16
N GLU A 43 -20.08 22.06 -20.12
CA GLU A 43 -19.87 23.49 -19.80
C GLU A 43 -19.34 23.68 -18.38
N SER A 44 -19.85 22.89 -17.42
CA SER A 44 -19.36 22.90 -16.04
C SER A 44 -17.87 22.53 -15.99
N ARG A 45 -17.47 21.45 -16.66
CA ARG A 45 -16.06 21.06 -16.77
C ARG A 45 -15.23 22.07 -17.57
N GLY A 46 -15.83 22.70 -18.58
CA GLY A 46 -15.23 23.79 -19.36
C GLY A 46 -14.94 25.04 -18.51
N ALA A 47 -15.84 25.41 -17.61
CA ALA A 47 -15.62 26.51 -16.67
C ALA A 47 -14.44 26.25 -15.73
N LEU A 48 -14.25 24.99 -15.31
CA LEU A 48 -13.17 24.59 -14.40
C LEU A 48 -11.80 24.45 -15.07
N TYR A 49 -11.76 23.85 -16.27
CA TYR A 49 -10.50 23.43 -16.90
C TYR A 49 -10.24 24.02 -18.28
N GLY A 50 -11.20 24.73 -18.87
CA GLY A 50 -11.08 25.32 -20.19
C GLY A 50 -10.06 26.46 -20.29
N PRO A 51 -9.89 27.05 -21.48
CA PRO A 51 -8.96 28.17 -21.68
C PRO A 51 -9.45 29.50 -21.10
N ARG A 52 -10.76 29.67 -20.91
CA ARG A 52 -11.40 30.87 -20.35
C ARG A 52 -11.94 30.59 -18.96
N ARG A 53 -11.07 30.20 -18.04
CA ARG A 53 -11.47 29.86 -16.66
C ARG A 53 -11.92 31.12 -15.94
N ASP A 54 -13.12 31.05 -15.36
CA ASP A 54 -13.64 32.06 -14.45
C ASP A 54 -13.64 31.45 -13.05
N ALA A 55 -12.86 32.05 -12.14
CA ALA A 55 -12.72 31.58 -10.77
C ALA A 55 -14.05 31.64 -10.00
N VAL A 56 -14.87 32.67 -10.24
CA VAL A 56 -16.16 32.83 -9.55
C VAL A 56 -17.13 31.76 -10.02
N LEU A 57 -17.25 31.57 -11.33
CA LEU A 57 -18.07 30.51 -11.91
C LEU A 57 -17.58 29.12 -11.47
N GLY A 58 -16.26 28.92 -11.43
CA GLY A 58 -15.67 27.66 -10.99
C GLY A 58 -15.96 27.32 -9.53
N SER A 59 -15.85 28.29 -8.62
CA SER A 59 -16.24 28.10 -7.21
C SER A 59 -17.75 27.82 -7.08
N ALA A 60 -18.60 28.47 -7.87
CA ALA A 60 -20.04 28.19 -7.88
C ALA A 60 -20.37 26.78 -8.38
N VAL A 61 -19.69 26.31 -9.44
CA VAL A 61 -19.80 24.94 -9.94
C VAL A 61 -19.41 23.93 -8.87
N TRP A 62 -18.27 24.13 -8.20
CA TRP A 62 -17.82 23.23 -7.13
C TRP A 62 -18.76 23.23 -5.93
N ARG A 63 -19.16 24.40 -5.44
CA ARG A 63 -20.12 24.53 -4.34
C ARG A 63 -21.39 23.74 -4.64
N GLN A 64 -21.96 23.93 -5.83
CA GLN A 64 -23.20 23.27 -6.20
C GLN A 64 -23.03 21.75 -6.35
N ALA A 65 -21.96 21.30 -7.02
CA ALA A 65 -21.70 19.87 -7.20
C ALA A 65 -21.50 19.16 -5.85
N VAL A 66 -20.70 19.74 -4.96
CA VAL A 66 -20.48 19.23 -3.60
C VAL A 66 -21.78 19.24 -2.80
N THR A 67 -22.52 20.35 -2.80
CA THR A 67 -23.81 20.46 -2.10
C THR A 67 -24.80 19.40 -2.56
N LYS A 68 -24.90 19.18 -3.88
CA LYS A 68 -25.77 18.15 -4.45
C LYS A 68 -25.35 16.75 -4.02
N ALA A 69 -24.03 16.47 -4.02
CA ALA A 69 -23.51 15.18 -3.60
C ALA A 69 -23.68 14.91 -2.10
N LEU A 70 -23.57 15.94 -1.25
CA LEU A 70 -23.77 15.82 0.20
C LEU A 70 -25.24 15.66 0.59
N ARG A 71 -26.15 16.28 -0.16
CA ARG A 71 -27.61 16.15 0.05
C ARG A 71 -28.18 14.83 -0.46
N GLU A 72 -27.40 14.07 -1.23
CA GLU A 72 -27.83 12.81 -1.81
C GLU A 72 -27.98 11.72 -0.72
N PRO A 73 -29.15 11.08 -0.62
CA PRO A 73 -29.39 10.03 0.36
C PRO A 73 -28.44 8.85 0.13
N ARG A 74 -28.14 8.10 1.20
CA ARG A 74 -27.23 6.94 1.12
C ARG A 74 -27.74 5.84 0.18
N ASP A 75 -29.05 5.70 0.05
CA ASP A 75 -29.72 4.74 -0.84
C ASP A 75 -30.06 5.35 -2.22
N GLY A 76 -29.51 6.53 -2.53
CA GLY A 76 -29.69 7.18 -3.83
C GLY A 76 -28.90 6.49 -4.95
N ASP A 77 -29.08 6.97 -6.18
CA ASP A 77 -28.39 6.45 -7.37
C ASP A 77 -26.89 6.84 -7.44
N GLY A 78 -26.44 7.71 -6.52
CA GLY A 78 -25.04 8.13 -6.45
C GLY A 78 -24.63 9.14 -7.52
N ALA A 79 -25.59 9.67 -8.30
CA ALA A 79 -25.34 10.61 -9.38
C ALA A 79 -24.63 11.89 -8.91
N GLY A 80 -24.93 12.38 -7.70
CA GLY A 80 -24.28 13.55 -7.12
C GLY A 80 -22.80 13.30 -6.84
N ARG A 81 -22.50 12.21 -6.11
CA ARG A 81 -21.11 11.80 -5.84
C ARG A 81 -20.34 11.48 -7.11
N LEU A 82 -20.97 10.80 -8.07
CA LEU A 82 -20.36 10.47 -9.34
C LEU A 82 -20.02 11.71 -10.16
N LEU A 83 -20.88 12.74 -10.16
CA LEU A 83 -20.60 14.02 -10.79
C LEU A 83 -19.36 14.68 -10.19
N VAL A 84 -19.22 14.69 -8.86
CA VAL A 84 -18.03 15.24 -8.20
C VAL A 84 -16.78 14.49 -8.64
N VAL A 85 -16.79 13.15 -8.60
CA VAL A 85 -15.66 12.33 -9.05
C VAL A 85 -15.31 12.66 -10.50
N TRP A 86 -16.30 12.74 -11.38
CA TRP A 86 -16.13 13.10 -12.78
C TRP A 86 -15.50 14.50 -12.94
N LEU A 87 -15.95 15.51 -12.21
CA LEU A 87 -15.36 16.86 -12.26
C LEU A 87 -13.90 16.87 -11.78
N VAL A 88 -13.48 15.98 -10.88
CA VAL A 88 -12.10 15.91 -10.38
C VAL A 88 -11.15 15.21 -11.38
N LEU A 89 -11.64 14.33 -12.26
CA LEU A 89 -10.82 13.49 -13.16
C LEU A 89 -9.74 14.25 -13.96
N PRO A 90 -10.01 15.41 -14.61
CA PRO A 90 -8.98 16.13 -15.35
C PRO A 90 -7.76 16.52 -14.49
N GLY A 91 -7.98 16.87 -13.22
CA GLY A 91 -6.92 17.15 -12.25
C GLY A 91 -6.11 15.90 -11.88
N LEU A 92 -6.78 14.74 -11.80
CA LEU A 92 -6.15 13.45 -11.47
C LEU A 92 -5.34 12.88 -12.63
N TYR A 93 -5.83 12.98 -13.86
CA TYR A 93 -5.14 12.44 -15.04
C TYR A 93 -3.71 12.94 -15.14
N ARG A 94 -3.48 14.24 -14.89
CA ARG A 94 -2.13 14.82 -14.92
C ARG A 94 -1.19 14.12 -13.94
N ASN A 95 -1.67 13.78 -12.75
CA ASN A 95 -0.87 13.13 -11.71
C ASN A 95 -0.75 11.62 -11.93
N LEU A 96 -1.82 10.97 -12.41
CA LEU A 96 -1.80 9.57 -12.83
C LEU A 96 -0.66 9.31 -13.82
N HIS A 97 -0.58 10.11 -14.89
CA HIS A 97 0.46 9.96 -15.91
C HIS A 97 1.87 10.21 -15.35
N ARG A 98 2.02 11.15 -14.39
CA ARG A 98 3.30 11.41 -13.74
C ARG A 98 3.76 10.24 -12.87
N ILE A 99 2.85 9.67 -12.10
CA ILE A 99 3.10 8.52 -11.22
C ILE A 99 3.45 7.28 -12.05
N LEU A 100 2.66 6.96 -13.07
CA LEU A 100 2.91 5.80 -13.95
C LEU A 100 4.22 5.92 -14.74
N ARG A 101 4.61 7.14 -15.15
CA ARG A 101 5.93 7.38 -15.76
C ARG A 101 7.09 7.13 -14.79
N ARG A 102 6.89 7.46 -13.51
CA ARG A 102 7.91 7.25 -12.46
C ARG A 102 7.99 5.78 -12.03
N TRP A 103 6.86 5.07 -11.97
CA TRP A 103 6.78 3.69 -11.53
C TRP A 103 5.96 2.85 -12.53
N ARG A 104 6.66 2.27 -13.51
CA ARG A 104 6.06 1.52 -14.61
C ARG A 104 5.37 0.21 -14.21
N ARG A 105 5.65 -0.32 -13.01
CA ARG A 105 5.10 -1.59 -12.50
C ARG A 105 3.83 -1.44 -11.67
N LEU A 106 3.35 -0.22 -11.46
CA LEU A 106 2.09 0.01 -10.73
C LEU A 106 0.90 -0.39 -11.60
N ASP A 107 -0.06 -1.09 -11.01
CA ASP A 107 -1.36 -1.28 -11.64
C ASP A 107 -2.09 0.06 -11.72
N GLN A 108 -2.43 0.46 -12.95
CA GLN A 108 -3.19 1.67 -13.21
C GLN A 108 -4.61 1.58 -12.62
N ALA A 109 -5.26 0.41 -12.65
CA ALA A 109 -6.61 0.25 -12.16
C ALA A 109 -6.69 0.49 -10.64
N ASP A 110 -5.75 -0.06 -9.87
CA ASP A 110 -5.69 0.17 -8.43
C ASP A 110 -5.40 1.63 -8.07
N LEU A 111 -4.51 2.26 -8.83
CA LEU A 111 -4.17 3.67 -8.63
C LEU A 111 -5.37 4.59 -8.93
N GLU A 112 -6.15 4.30 -9.97
CA GLU A 112 -7.40 5.00 -10.26
C GLU A 112 -8.45 4.75 -9.16
N ALA A 113 -8.59 3.50 -8.67
CA ALA A 113 -9.52 3.16 -7.59
C ALA A 113 -9.18 3.87 -6.27
N GLU A 114 -7.91 3.91 -5.87
CA GLU A 114 -7.45 4.65 -4.69
C GLU A 114 -7.69 6.16 -4.83
N ALA A 115 -7.57 6.71 -6.04
CA ALA A 115 -7.89 8.10 -6.30
C ALA A 115 -9.39 8.39 -6.11
N VAL A 116 -10.27 7.56 -6.67
CA VAL A 116 -11.72 7.68 -6.50
C VAL A 116 -12.11 7.55 -5.03
N LEU A 117 -11.56 6.55 -4.33
CA LEU A 117 -11.82 6.34 -2.91
C LEU A 117 -11.42 7.57 -2.08
N ALA A 118 -10.27 8.17 -2.38
CA ALA A 118 -9.84 9.39 -1.69
C ALA A 118 -10.76 10.59 -1.98
N VAL A 119 -11.22 10.76 -3.22
CA VAL A 119 -12.20 11.81 -3.53
C VAL A 119 -13.48 11.61 -2.71
N LEU A 120 -14.03 10.39 -2.68
CA LEU A 120 -15.25 10.09 -1.94
C LEU A 120 -15.08 10.26 -0.43
N ALA A 121 -13.97 9.79 0.13
CA ALA A 121 -13.68 9.96 1.56
C ALA A 121 -13.50 11.44 1.95
N THR A 122 -12.86 12.23 1.07
CA THR A 122 -12.66 13.67 1.32
C THR A 122 -13.98 14.44 1.16
N LEU A 123 -14.82 14.04 0.20
CA LEU A 123 -16.12 14.63 -0.06
C LEU A 123 -17.02 14.63 1.19
N ASP A 124 -16.98 13.57 1.99
CA ASP A 124 -17.77 13.49 3.23
C ASP A 124 -17.36 14.51 4.30
N THR A 125 -16.21 15.17 4.14
CA THR A 125 -15.65 16.12 5.11
C THR A 125 -15.44 17.53 4.56
N VAL A 126 -15.59 17.73 3.24
CA VAL A 126 -15.30 19.01 2.61
C VAL A 126 -16.43 20.00 2.88
N ASP A 127 -16.05 21.23 3.24
CA ASP A 127 -16.99 22.34 3.35
C ASP A 127 -17.42 22.81 1.94
N PRO A 128 -18.71 22.73 1.58
CA PRO A 128 -19.20 23.20 0.27
C PRO A 128 -19.00 24.71 0.07
N ASP A 129 -18.90 25.49 1.14
CA ASP A 129 -18.72 26.94 1.05
C ASP A 129 -17.25 27.34 0.89
N ASN A 130 -16.31 26.39 1.01
CA ASN A 130 -14.91 26.62 0.73
C ASN A 130 -14.71 26.99 -0.76
N PRO A 131 -14.14 28.18 -1.07
CA PRO A 131 -13.96 28.63 -2.44
C PRO A 131 -13.03 27.72 -3.27
N ASP A 132 -12.20 26.91 -2.62
CA ASP A 132 -11.28 25.93 -3.23
C ASP A 132 -11.65 24.46 -2.89
N ALA A 133 -12.94 24.15 -2.70
CA ALA A 133 -13.40 22.78 -2.43
C ALA A 133 -12.87 21.78 -3.48
N GLY A 134 -12.89 22.15 -4.76
CA GLY A 134 -12.36 21.33 -5.85
C GLY A 134 -10.84 21.10 -5.79
N GLY A 135 -10.08 22.12 -5.41
CA GLY A 135 -8.64 22.01 -5.18
C GLY A 135 -8.32 21.08 -4.02
N CYS A 136 -9.09 21.17 -2.92
CA CYS A 136 -8.96 20.28 -1.76
C CYS A 136 -9.22 18.81 -2.14
N LEU A 137 -10.33 18.52 -2.81
CA LEU A 137 -10.65 17.16 -3.29
C LEU A 137 -9.55 16.60 -4.19
N THR A 138 -9.10 17.40 -5.16
CA THR A 138 -8.04 16.99 -6.09
C THR A 138 -6.72 16.75 -5.36
N LYS A 139 -6.35 17.65 -4.44
CA LYS A 139 -5.11 17.57 -3.67
C LYS A 139 -5.08 16.31 -2.81
N GLU A 140 -6.14 16.02 -2.07
CA GLU A 140 -6.20 14.83 -1.21
C GLU A 140 -6.16 13.53 -2.02
N ALA A 141 -6.88 13.48 -3.14
CA ALA A 141 -6.81 12.34 -4.04
C ALA A 141 -5.40 12.13 -4.63
N VAL A 142 -4.73 13.22 -5.05
CA VAL A 142 -3.34 13.16 -5.54
C VAL A 142 -2.38 12.72 -4.43
N ASN A 143 -2.53 13.24 -3.22
CA ASN A 143 -1.72 12.84 -2.07
C ASN A 143 -1.88 11.34 -1.80
N ARG A 144 -3.12 10.83 -1.83
CA ARG A 144 -3.40 9.41 -1.67
C ARG A 144 -2.75 8.58 -2.78
N MET A 145 -2.86 8.98 -4.03
CA MET A 145 -2.23 8.31 -5.16
C MET A 145 -0.71 8.20 -4.99
N TRP A 146 -0.04 9.28 -4.57
CA TRP A 146 1.40 9.26 -4.29
C TRP A 146 1.75 8.38 -3.10
N ALA A 147 0.93 8.39 -2.04
CA ALA A 147 1.11 7.54 -0.87
C ALA A 147 0.97 6.04 -1.24
N TYR A 148 -0.07 5.70 -1.99
CA TYR A 148 -0.29 4.36 -2.54
C TYR A 148 0.91 3.90 -3.37
N ALA A 149 1.32 4.71 -4.34
CA ALA A 149 2.44 4.39 -5.22
C ALA A 149 3.74 4.15 -4.43
N LYS A 150 4.03 4.98 -3.43
CA LYS A 150 5.20 4.81 -2.54
C LYS A 150 5.09 3.54 -1.68
N ARG A 151 3.90 3.21 -1.19
CA ARG A 151 3.67 2.01 -0.36
C ARG A 151 3.93 0.75 -1.17
N VAL A 152 3.25 0.60 -2.31
CA VAL A 152 3.35 -0.59 -3.16
C VAL A 152 4.72 -0.75 -3.81
N THR A 153 5.45 0.33 -4.07
CA THR A 153 6.82 0.24 -4.60
C THR A 153 7.88 -0.04 -3.54
N ARG A 154 7.60 0.21 -2.26
CA ARG A 154 8.45 -0.18 -1.13
C ARG A 154 8.23 -1.61 -0.69
N GLU A 155 7.06 -2.16 -0.97
CA GLU A 155 6.81 -3.60 -0.89
C GLU A 155 7.66 -4.28 -1.96
N ILE A 156 8.91 -4.60 -1.61
CA ILE A 156 9.75 -5.49 -2.41
C ILE A 156 9.01 -6.83 -2.37
N PRO A 157 8.52 -7.37 -3.50
CA PRO A 157 8.05 -8.75 -3.50
C PRO A 157 9.24 -9.58 -3.05
N VAL A 158 9.13 -10.20 -1.87
CA VAL A 158 10.09 -11.22 -1.45
C VAL A 158 10.08 -12.22 -2.58
N VAL A 159 11.21 -12.29 -3.29
CA VAL A 159 11.40 -13.11 -4.48
C VAL A 159 10.77 -14.45 -4.20
N ASP A 160 9.79 -14.77 -5.06
CA ASP A 160 9.01 -16.00 -5.11
C ASP A 160 9.36 -16.95 -3.98
N ILE A 161 8.59 -16.92 -2.88
CA ILE A 161 8.88 -17.71 -1.67
C ILE A 161 9.07 -19.19 -2.04
N LEU A 162 8.41 -19.64 -3.11
CA LEU A 162 8.63 -20.95 -3.73
C LEU A 162 10.02 -21.07 -4.37
N ALA A 163 10.46 -20.12 -5.20
CA ALA A 163 11.83 -20.14 -5.73
C ALA A 163 12.92 -19.96 -4.66
N LEU A 164 12.66 -19.20 -3.59
CA LEU A 164 13.57 -19.08 -2.45
C LEU A 164 13.59 -20.38 -1.62
N ALA A 165 12.42 -21.00 -1.40
CA ALA A 165 12.32 -22.29 -0.74
C ALA A 165 12.95 -23.40 -1.59
N GLU A 166 12.74 -23.39 -2.90
CA GLU A 166 13.37 -24.30 -3.86
C GLU A 166 14.88 -24.04 -3.91
N ALA A 167 15.37 -22.81 -4.00
CA ALA A 167 16.80 -22.49 -3.93
C ALA A 167 17.44 -22.96 -2.61
N ARG A 168 16.73 -22.80 -1.49
CA ARG A 168 17.15 -23.30 -0.17
C ARG A 168 17.08 -24.82 -0.06
N ASN A 169 16.15 -25.47 -0.74
CA ASN A 169 16.00 -26.93 -0.74
C ASN A 169 16.86 -27.61 -1.81
N SER A 170 17.34 -26.85 -2.81
CA SER A 170 18.21 -27.31 -3.90
C SER A 170 19.68 -27.02 -3.65
N THR A 171 20.04 -26.35 -2.54
CA THR A 171 21.35 -26.57 -1.95
C THR A 171 21.43 -28.03 -1.50
N VAL A 172 21.98 -28.86 -2.38
CA VAL A 172 22.60 -30.13 -2.04
C VAL A 172 23.42 -29.87 -0.78
N ALA A 173 23.16 -30.66 0.27
CA ALA A 173 23.98 -30.62 1.48
C ALA A 173 25.45 -30.62 1.02
N PRO A 174 26.28 -29.64 1.42
CA PRO A 174 27.70 -29.78 1.16
C PRO A 174 28.08 -31.16 1.68
N ASP A 175 28.70 -31.98 0.83
CA ASP A 175 29.37 -33.19 1.27
C ASP A 175 30.08 -32.82 2.56
N GLU A 176 29.72 -33.53 3.63
CA GLU A 176 30.07 -33.24 5.01
C GLU A 176 31.52 -32.72 5.03
N PRO A 177 31.75 -31.41 5.26
CA PRO A 177 33.10 -30.89 5.23
C PRO A 177 33.90 -31.71 6.24
N PRO A 178 35.12 -32.17 5.89
CA PRO A 178 35.90 -33.00 6.79
C PRO A 178 35.94 -32.32 8.16
N ASP A 179 35.56 -33.07 9.20
CA ASP A 179 35.41 -32.57 10.55
C ASP A 179 36.63 -31.70 10.89
N PRO A 180 36.43 -30.40 11.19
CA PRO A 180 37.55 -29.57 11.61
C PRO A 180 38.16 -30.25 12.85
N PRO A 181 39.48 -30.50 12.86
CA PRO A 181 40.12 -31.33 13.89
C PRO A 181 40.00 -30.72 15.30
N GLU A 182 39.64 -29.44 15.39
CA GLU A 182 39.35 -28.74 16.64
C GLU A 182 38.10 -27.88 16.47
N GLY A 183 37.02 -28.23 17.18
CA GLY A 183 35.77 -27.49 17.12
C GLY A 183 34.72 -27.97 18.12
N TRP A 184 33.66 -27.19 18.26
CA TRP A 184 32.46 -27.59 19.01
C TRP A 184 31.29 -27.71 18.03
N GLN A 185 30.57 -28.82 18.08
CA GLN A 185 29.34 -29.04 17.32
C GLN A 185 28.13 -28.77 18.24
N LEU A 186 27.20 -27.93 17.78
CA LEU A 186 25.93 -27.70 18.46
C LEU A 186 24.85 -28.55 17.81
N HIS A 187 24.35 -29.55 18.52
CA HIS A 187 23.18 -30.29 18.11
C HIS A 187 21.92 -29.65 18.68
N ILE A 188 21.00 -29.28 17.78
CA ILE A 188 19.67 -28.78 18.11
C ILE A 188 18.66 -29.87 17.76
N THR A 189 17.92 -30.37 18.75
CA THR A 189 16.76 -31.24 18.48
C THR A 189 15.52 -30.35 18.36
N PRO A 190 14.88 -30.26 17.17
CA PRO A 190 13.69 -29.44 17.02
C PRO A 190 12.53 -29.98 17.87
N PRO A 191 11.61 -29.11 18.35
CA PRO A 191 10.43 -29.54 19.08
C PRO A 191 9.58 -30.52 18.26
N PRO A 192 8.94 -31.52 18.91
CA PRO A 192 8.13 -32.53 18.21
C PRO A 192 6.80 -32.00 17.64
N ARG A 193 6.38 -30.76 17.94
CA ARG A 193 5.10 -30.19 17.50
C ARG A 193 5.31 -29.00 16.56
N ARG A 194 4.54 -28.96 15.45
CA ARG A 194 4.58 -27.90 14.42
C ARG A 194 4.05 -26.53 14.88
N GLU A 195 3.43 -26.46 16.05
CA GLU A 195 2.74 -25.28 16.58
C GLU A 195 3.63 -24.45 17.55
N GLY A 196 4.89 -24.83 17.75
CA GLY A 196 5.79 -24.22 18.73
C GLY A 196 6.50 -22.97 18.24
N LEU A 197 6.44 -21.91 19.05
CA LEU A 197 7.13 -20.62 18.91
C LEU A 197 8.58 -20.74 18.40
N TYR A 198 8.91 -19.93 17.40
CA TYR A 198 10.28 -19.74 16.91
C TYR A 198 11.02 -18.77 17.85
N ALA A 199 11.98 -19.27 18.63
CA ALA A 199 12.91 -18.43 19.36
C ALA A 199 14.16 -18.17 18.50
N THR A 200 14.52 -16.91 18.27
CA THR A 200 15.78 -16.56 17.62
C THR A 200 16.94 -16.90 18.55
N ILE A 201 17.78 -17.87 18.18
CA ILE A 201 19.03 -18.16 18.88
C ILE A 201 20.03 -17.08 18.47
N ARG A 202 20.49 -16.29 19.44
CA ARG A 202 21.52 -15.27 19.22
C ARG A 202 22.87 -15.79 19.70
N PHE A 203 23.83 -15.83 18.79
CA PHE A 203 25.24 -16.02 19.14
C PHE A 203 25.87 -14.65 19.32
N ALA A 204 26.38 -14.37 20.51
CA ALA A 204 27.19 -13.19 20.75
C ALA A 204 28.65 -13.59 20.60
N GLU A 205 29.30 -13.14 19.53
CA GLU A 205 30.76 -13.23 19.44
C GLU A 205 31.37 -12.23 20.43
N PRO A 206 32.25 -12.66 21.36
CA PRO A 206 32.89 -11.73 22.27
C PRO A 206 33.71 -10.72 21.46
N HIS A 207 33.38 -9.44 21.65
CA HIS A 207 34.06 -8.31 21.02
C HIS A 207 35.56 -8.38 21.34
N ARG A 208 36.41 -8.47 20.32
CA ARG A 208 37.88 -8.50 20.48
C ARG A 208 38.38 -7.13 20.94
N GLY A 209 38.38 -6.89 22.24
CA GLY A 209 39.24 -5.90 22.86
C GLY A 209 40.69 -6.38 22.78
N GLN A 210 41.55 -5.58 22.16
CA GLN A 210 42.99 -5.78 22.22
C GLN A 210 43.46 -5.75 23.69
N ASP A 211 44.53 -6.52 23.93
CA ASP A 211 45.38 -6.57 25.13
C ASP A 211 44.95 -7.46 26.31
N GLY A 212 45.54 -8.66 26.35
CA GLY A 212 45.58 -9.55 27.52
C GLY A 212 46.02 -10.97 27.16
N PRO A 213 46.84 -11.66 27.98
CA PRO A 213 47.36 -12.98 27.65
C PRO A 213 46.23 -14.00 27.51
N ARG A 214 46.30 -14.77 26.42
CA ARG A 214 45.36 -15.82 25.99
C ARG A 214 44.97 -16.74 27.16
N THR A 215 43.86 -16.42 27.81
CA THR A 215 43.09 -17.39 28.58
C THR A 215 41.97 -17.86 27.69
N SER A 216 42.08 -19.11 27.24
CA SER A 216 40.99 -19.82 26.57
C SER A 216 39.83 -19.95 27.56
N SER A 217 38.89 -19.01 27.53
CA SER A 217 37.63 -19.17 28.25
C SER A 217 36.95 -20.41 27.70
N ARG A 218 36.98 -21.50 28.47
CA ARG A 218 36.35 -22.76 28.10
C ARG A 218 34.83 -22.54 28.10
N LEU A 219 34.18 -22.82 26.97
CA LEU A 219 32.72 -22.83 26.79
C LEU A 219 31.87 -23.44 27.93
N PRO A 220 32.32 -24.46 28.72
CA PRO A 220 31.60 -24.89 29.92
C PRO A 220 31.23 -23.76 30.90
N ASP A 221 32.03 -22.70 31.03
CA ASP A 221 31.73 -21.58 31.94
C ASP A 221 30.59 -20.67 31.44
N LEU A 222 30.33 -20.66 30.12
CA LEU A 222 29.28 -19.84 29.50
C LEU A 222 27.89 -20.49 29.62
N VAL A 223 27.83 -21.82 29.66
CA VAL A 223 26.57 -22.58 29.76
C VAL A 223 25.89 -22.38 31.12
N PHE A 224 26.67 -22.17 32.19
CA PHE A 224 26.13 -21.92 33.55
C PHE A 224 25.32 -20.63 33.70
N ARG A 225 25.35 -19.70 32.72
CA ARG A 225 24.57 -18.44 32.79
C ARG A 225 23.19 -18.51 32.13
N ALA A 226 22.87 -19.59 31.41
CA ALA A 226 21.50 -19.81 30.94
C ALA A 226 20.64 -20.29 32.12
N ARG A 227 20.02 -19.35 32.84
CA ARG A 227 19.09 -19.68 33.93
C ARG A 227 17.93 -20.52 33.39
N ARG A 228 17.78 -21.75 33.90
CA ARG A 228 16.53 -22.50 33.80
C ARG A 228 15.46 -21.75 34.58
N HIS A 229 14.35 -21.41 33.94
CA HIS A 229 13.10 -21.15 34.65
C HIS A 229 12.52 -22.52 35.03
N GLU A 230 12.40 -22.81 36.32
CA GLU A 230 12.01 -24.13 36.84
C GLU A 230 10.55 -24.51 36.49
N GLU A 231 9.74 -23.56 36.01
CA GLU A 231 8.31 -23.74 35.70
C GLU A 231 7.99 -23.84 34.19
N ALA A 232 8.99 -23.86 33.30
CA ALA A 232 8.76 -23.89 31.86
C ALA A 232 8.83 -25.31 31.28
N ASP A 233 7.83 -25.69 30.47
CA ASP A 233 7.84 -26.92 29.68
C ASP A 233 9.09 -27.01 28.79
N LEU A 234 9.69 -28.20 28.70
CA LEU A 234 10.87 -28.44 27.86
C LEU A 234 10.50 -28.33 26.37
N ILE A 235 10.85 -27.21 25.73
CA ILE A 235 10.54 -26.95 24.31
C ILE A 235 11.53 -27.65 23.35
N GLY A 236 12.77 -27.90 23.80
CA GLY A 236 13.81 -28.55 23.00
C GLY A 236 15.12 -28.71 23.76
N THR A 237 16.06 -29.47 23.19
CA THR A 237 17.38 -29.71 23.79
C THR A 237 18.48 -29.13 22.89
N LEU A 238 19.40 -28.37 23.50
CA LEU A 238 20.63 -27.91 22.88
C LEU A 238 21.78 -28.67 23.53
N VAL A 239 22.55 -29.41 22.73
CA VAL A 239 23.73 -30.16 23.21
C VAL A 239 24.96 -29.66 22.49
N LEU A 240 25.94 -29.18 23.24
CA LEU A 240 27.27 -28.86 22.71
C LEU A 240 28.16 -30.10 22.86
N ARG A 241 28.78 -30.55 21.77
CA ARG A 241 29.71 -31.70 21.77
C ARG A 241 31.06 -31.28 21.17
N PRO A 242 32.18 -31.84 21.65
CA PRO A 242 33.45 -31.71 20.94
C PRO A 242 33.32 -32.33 19.55
N ALA A 243 33.83 -31.64 18.51
CA ALA A 243 33.92 -32.19 17.17
C ALA A 243 34.76 -33.48 17.20
N GLY A 244 34.28 -34.56 16.57
CA GLY A 244 34.96 -35.86 16.52
C GLY A 244 34.68 -36.84 17.67
N ALA A 245 33.87 -36.47 18.68
CA ALA A 245 33.43 -37.43 19.70
C ALA A 245 32.52 -38.50 19.07
N HIS A 246 32.98 -39.77 19.06
CA HIS A 246 32.31 -40.89 18.41
C HIS A 246 30.84 -41.07 18.89
N ARG A 247 29.98 -41.46 17.94
CA ARG A 247 28.53 -41.67 18.09
C ARG A 247 28.16 -42.64 19.20
#